data_AF-A0A7Y4SR21-F1
#
_entry.id   AF-A0A7Y4SR21-F1
#
_cell.length_a   1.000
_cell.length_b   1.000
_cell.length_c   1.000
_cell.angle_alpha   90.00
_cell.angle_beta   90.00
_cell.angle_gamma   90.00
#
_symmetry.space_group_name_H-M   'P 1'
#
loop_
_entity.id
_entity.type
_entity.pdbx_description
1 polymer ?
#
loop_
_entity_poly.entity_id
_entity_poly.type
_entity_poly.pdbx_seq_one_letter_code
_entity_poly.pdbx_strand_id
1 'polypeptide(L)'
;MKALGDRREHIRLEVVGSLWGTLDVNKRARVVNVSGTGALIASPIPAAVDSTQTVKLTLDGREFTLEAKVRHLRQIVQPGEDGTQYQIGLEFLGASPALALALE
;
A
#
# COMPACT_ATOMS: atom_id res chain seq x y z
N MET A 1 -27.42 14.46 25.29
CA MET A 1 -27.06 13.04 25.19
C MET A 1 -26.79 12.71 23.73
N LYS A 2 -25.69 12.03 23.44
CA LYS A 2 -25.30 11.63 22.08
C LYS A 2 -26.15 10.42 21.65
N ALA A 3 -26.67 10.42 20.43
CA ALA A 3 -27.52 9.32 19.95
C ALA A 3 -26.72 8.01 19.87
N LEU A 4 -27.35 6.88 20.23
CA LEU A 4 -26.77 5.54 20.09
C LEU A 4 -26.39 5.32 18.61
N GLY A 5 -25.09 5.15 18.34
CA GLY A 5 -24.53 4.99 16.99
C GLY A 5 -23.75 6.20 16.46
N ASP A 6 -23.78 7.34 17.14
CA ASP A 6 -23.01 8.52 16.71
C ASP A 6 -21.53 8.43 17.15
N ARG A 7 -20.69 8.02 16.19
CA ARG A 7 -19.23 7.85 16.35
C ARG A 7 -18.42 9.13 16.10
N ARG A 8 -19.05 10.28 15.90
CA ARG A 8 -18.33 11.53 15.56
C ARG A 8 -17.65 12.15 16.77
N GLU A 9 -16.35 12.41 16.71
CA GLU A 9 -15.64 13.12 17.78
C GLU A 9 -15.86 14.63 17.75
N HIS A 10 -16.17 15.18 16.57
CA HIS A 10 -16.39 16.62 16.36
C HIS A 10 -17.64 16.90 15.51
N ILE A 11 -18.21 18.09 15.69
CA ILE A 11 -19.30 18.62 14.85
C ILE A 11 -18.77 18.76 13.42
N ARG A 12 -19.48 18.20 12.45
CA ARG A 12 -19.20 18.44 11.03
C ARG A 12 -19.91 19.73 10.63
N LEU A 13 -19.15 20.69 10.13
CA LEU A 13 -19.72 21.89 9.52
C LEU A 13 -20.30 21.53 8.15
N GLU A 14 -21.33 22.27 7.76
CA GLU A 14 -21.91 22.14 6.42
C GLU A 14 -20.92 22.65 5.37
N VAL A 15 -20.75 21.91 4.29
CA VAL A 15 -19.96 22.36 3.14
C VAL A 15 -20.87 23.23 2.28
N VAL A 16 -20.71 24.54 2.34
CA VAL A 16 -21.43 25.48 1.46
C VAL A 16 -20.63 25.61 0.15
N GLY A 17 -21.10 24.96 -0.92
CA GLY A 17 -20.43 24.93 -2.23
C GLY A 17 -19.77 23.58 -2.55
N SER A 18 -18.75 23.58 -3.42
CA SER A 18 -18.03 22.36 -3.80
C SER A 18 -16.72 22.22 -3.04
N LEU A 19 -16.57 21.13 -2.28
CA LEU A 19 -15.29 20.74 -1.68
C LEU A 19 -14.60 19.72 -2.59
N TRP A 20 -13.53 20.15 -3.25
CA TRP A 20 -12.66 19.28 -4.03
C TRP A 20 -11.56 18.72 -3.13
N GLY A 21 -11.37 17.41 -3.14
CA GLY A 21 -10.31 16.75 -2.38
C GLY A 21 -10.10 15.31 -2.86
N THR A 22 -8.89 14.81 -2.64
CA THR A 22 -8.51 13.43 -2.92
C THR A 22 -8.32 12.70 -1.59
N LEU A 23 -8.93 11.51 -1.46
CA LEU A 23 -8.75 10.64 -0.31
C LEU A 23 -7.88 9.45 -0.72
N ASP A 24 -6.64 9.42 -0.24
CA ASP A 24 -5.74 8.28 -0.43
C ASP A 24 -5.78 7.36 0.79
N VAL A 25 -6.23 6.12 0.59
CA VAL A 25 -6.25 5.10 1.65
C VAL A 25 -5.05 4.18 1.46
N ASN A 26 -4.06 4.34 2.34
CA ASN A 26 -2.88 3.50 2.34
C ASN A 26 -3.10 2.29 3.24
N LYS A 27 -2.81 1.09 2.74
CA LYS A 27 -2.82 -0.15 3.51
C LYS A 27 -1.42 -0.70 3.57
N ARG A 28 -1.00 -1.10 4.77
CA ARG A 28 0.33 -1.71 4.95
C ARG A 28 0.33 -3.08 4.31
N ALA A 29 1.35 -3.34 3.51
CA ALA A 29 1.69 -4.65 3.00
C ALA A 29 3.00 -5.11 3.65
N ARG A 30 3.13 -6.41 3.88
CA ARG A 30 4.37 -7.01 4.40
C ARG A 30 5.30 -7.32 3.24
N VAL A 31 6.55 -6.89 3.33
CA VAL A 31 7.60 -7.32 2.38
C VAL A 31 7.91 -8.79 2.63
N VAL A 32 7.83 -9.61 1.58
CA VAL A 32 8.20 -11.04 1.60
C VAL A 32 9.63 -11.21 1.12
N ASN A 33 10.00 -10.53 0.04
CA ASN A 33 11.37 -10.37 -0.42
C ASN A 33 11.52 -9.04 -1.17
N VAL A 34 12.75 -8.57 -1.31
CA VAL A 34 13.09 -7.33 -2.02
C VAL A 34 14.44 -7.48 -2.71
N SER A 35 14.58 -6.84 -3.86
CA SER A 35 15.82 -6.69 -4.62
C SER A 35 15.93 -5.24 -5.13
N GLY A 36 17.04 -4.91 -5.79
CA GLY A 36 17.20 -3.60 -6.42
C GLY A 36 16.23 -3.33 -7.57
N THR A 37 15.57 -4.36 -8.11
CA THR A 37 14.68 -4.26 -9.29
C THR A 37 13.21 -4.51 -8.97
N GLY A 38 12.88 -4.98 -7.77
CA GLY A 38 11.51 -5.30 -7.43
C GLY A 38 11.33 -5.85 -6.02
N ALA A 39 10.10 -6.24 -5.72
CA ALA A 39 9.75 -6.85 -4.46
C ALA A 39 8.55 -7.79 -4.59
N LEU A 40 8.50 -8.81 -3.74
CA LEU A 40 7.29 -9.56 -3.47
C LEU A 40 6.70 -9.06 -2.16
N ILE A 41 5.42 -8.68 -2.19
CA ILE A 41 4.69 -8.25 -0.99
C ILE A 41 3.49 -9.15 -0.71
N ALA A 42 3.11 -9.27 0.56
CA ALA A 42 1.84 -9.83 1.00
C ALA A 42 0.91 -8.67 1.42
N SER A 43 -0.26 -8.60 0.80
CA SER A 43 -1.22 -7.51 0.96
C SER A 43 -2.63 -8.06 1.25
N PRO A 44 -3.42 -7.40 2.12
CA PRO A 44 -4.83 -7.74 2.32
C PRO A 44 -5.74 -7.25 1.18
N ILE A 45 -5.20 -6.49 0.22
CA ILE A 45 -5.95 -5.93 -0.92
C ILE A 45 -5.22 -6.27 -2.22
N PRO A 46 -5.94 -6.71 -3.28
CA PRO A 46 -5.33 -7.00 -4.56
C PRO A 46 -4.92 -5.70 -5.27
N ALA A 47 -3.91 -5.81 -6.15
CA ALA A 47 -3.57 -4.76 -7.10
C ALA A 47 -3.70 -5.33 -8.52
N ALA A 48 -4.18 -4.51 -9.46
CA ALA A 48 -4.39 -4.96 -10.83
C ALA A 48 -3.04 -5.27 -11.51
N VAL A 49 -2.94 -6.41 -12.19
CA VAL A 49 -1.76 -6.74 -12.99
C VAL A 49 -1.56 -5.69 -14.07
N ASP A 50 -0.30 -5.37 -14.34
CA ASP A 50 0.18 -4.29 -15.21
C ASP A 50 -0.18 -2.86 -14.79
N SER A 51 -0.82 -2.66 -13.63
CA SER A 51 -0.99 -1.32 -13.06
C SER A 51 0.30 -0.79 -12.46
N THR A 52 0.48 0.53 -12.52
CA THR A 52 1.55 1.24 -11.81
C THR A 52 1.04 1.68 -10.44
N GLN A 53 1.86 1.45 -9.41
CA GLN A 53 1.58 1.79 -8.03
C GLN A 53 2.74 2.62 -7.47
N THR A 54 2.43 3.70 -6.76
CA THR A 54 3.40 4.40 -5.93
C THR A 54 3.62 3.60 -4.65
N VAL A 55 4.85 3.15 -4.42
CA VAL A 55 5.23 2.32 -3.28
C VAL A 55 6.10 3.15 -2.34
N LYS A 56 5.69 3.19 -1.07
CA LYS A 56 6.53 3.66 0.04
C LYS A 56 7.16 2.45 0.72
N LEU A 57 8.44 2.24 0.48
CA LEU A 57 9.23 1.17 1.04
C LEU A 57 10.07 1.70 2.21
N THR A 58 9.97 1.06 3.38
CA THR A 58 10.86 1.33 4.51
C THR A 58 11.85 0.18 4.65
N LEU A 59 13.15 0.47 4.55
CA LEU A 59 14.26 -0.47 4.72
C LEU A 59 15.25 0.12 5.72
N ASP A 60 15.54 -0.60 6.80
CA ASP A 60 16.41 -0.15 7.91
C ASP A 60 16.13 1.27 8.42
N GLY A 61 14.84 1.60 8.53
CA GLY A 61 14.38 2.92 8.99
C GLY A 61 14.50 4.04 7.96
N ARG A 62 15.02 3.76 6.75
CA ARG A 62 15.04 4.69 5.62
C ARG A 62 13.82 4.48 4.75
N GLU A 63 13.19 5.57 4.33
CA GLU A 63 12.04 5.54 3.43
C GLU A 63 12.46 5.83 1.99
N PHE A 64 11.92 5.02 1.07
CA PHE A 64 12.07 5.16 -0.36
C PHE A 64 10.68 5.24 -0.98
N THR A 65 10.45 6.24 -1.83
CA THR A 65 9.24 6.32 -2.65
C THR A 65 9.61 6.00 -4.09
N LEU A 66 8.96 5.00 -4.66
CA LEU A 66 9.25 4.47 -6.00
C LEU A 66 7.95 4.14 -6.71
N GLU A 67 7.96 4.29 -8.03
CA GLU A 67 6.90 3.75 -8.89
C GLU A 67 7.21 2.28 -9.17
N ALA A 68 6.20 1.42 -9.11
CA ALA A 68 6.34 0.01 -9.36
C ALA A 68 5.20 -0.52 -10.22
N LYS A 69 5.51 -1.36 -11.20
CA LYS A 69 4.52 -2.07 -12.01
C LYS A 69 4.19 -3.42 -11.38
N VAL A 70 2.91 -3.70 -11.23
CA VAL A 70 2.43 -5.00 -10.75
C VAL A 70 2.61 -6.03 -11.88
N ARG A 71 3.40 -7.08 -11.64
CA ARG A 71 3.64 -8.14 -12.64
C ARG A 71 2.94 -9.44 -12.33
N HIS A 72 2.72 -9.73 -11.06
CA HIS A 72 2.05 -10.95 -10.63
C HIS A 72 1.08 -10.66 -9.49
N LEU A 73 -0.06 -11.33 -9.52
CA LEU A 73 -1.03 -11.35 -8.43
C LEU A 73 -1.41 -12.80 -8.16
N ARG A 74 -1.25 -13.24 -6.92
CA ARG A 74 -1.68 -14.55 -6.46
C ARG A 74 -2.47 -14.41 -5.17
N GLN A 75 -3.71 -14.87 -5.17
CA GLN A 75 -4.45 -15.04 -3.93
C GLN A 75 -3.84 -16.19 -3.12
N ILE A 76 -3.58 -15.96 -1.85
CA ILE A 76 -3.12 -16.97 -0.90
C ILE A 76 -4.19 -17.17 0.16
N VAL A 77 -4.48 -18.44 0.45
CA VAL A 77 -5.35 -18.83 1.56
C VAL A 77 -4.42 -19.22 2.71
N GLN A 78 -4.39 -18.41 3.76
CA GLN A 78 -3.67 -18.78 4.98
C GLN A 78 -4.61 -19.48 5.95
N PRO A 79 -4.32 -20.74 6.34
CA PRO A 79 -5.11 -21.43 7.36
C PRO A 79 -5.04 -20.65 8.68
N GLY A 80 -6.19 -20.25 9.22
CA GLY A 80 -6.30 -19.57 10.52
C GLY A 80 -6.26 -18.04 10.51
N GLU A 81 -6.12 -17.39 9.35
CA GLU A 81 -6.37 -15.95 9.20
C GLU A 81 -7.77 -15.72 8.59
N ASP A 82 -8.60 -14.93 9.28
CA ASP A 82 -9.86 -14.41 8.73
C ASP A 82 -9.54 -13.29 7.73
N GLY A 83 -9.21 -13.66 6.49
CA GLY A 83 -9.02 -12.67 5.43
C GLY A 83 -8.32 -13.22 4.20
N THR A 84 -8.75 -12.73 3.04
CA THR A 84 -8.05 -13.00 1.79
C THR A 84 -6.73 -12.23 1.75
N GLN A 85 -5.62 -12.95 1.60
CA GLN A 85 -4.29 -12.37 1.41
C GLN A 85 -3.87 -12.51 -0.05
N TYR A 86 -3.05 -11.58 -0.52
CA TYR A 86 -2.53 -11.56 -1.89
C TYR A 86 -1.02 -11.42 -1.88
N GLN A 87 -0.34 -12.30 -2.61
CA GLN A 87 1.05 -12.10 -3.00
C GLN A 87 1.09 -11.28 -4.29
N ILE A 88 1.80 -10.16 -4.24
CA ILE A 88 1.89 -9.21 -5.35
C ILE A 88 3.36 -9.04 -5.71
N GLY A 89 3.72 -9.39 -6.94
CA GLY A 89 5.04 -9.19 -7.50
C GLY A 89 5.12 -7.80 -8.13
N LEU A 90 6.09 -7.01 -7.67
CA LEU A 90 6.33 -5.64 -8.10
C LEU A 90 7.67 -5.54 -8.83
N GLU A 91 7.67 -4.87 -9.97
CA GLU A 91 8.87 -4.44 -10.69
C GLU A 91 9.04 -2.93 -10.53
N PHE A 92 10.18 -2.48 -10.04
CA PHE A 92 10.44 -1.06 -9.84
C PHE A 92 10.70 -0.36 -11.16
N LEU A 93 9.98 0.74 -11.38
CA LEU A 93 10.10 1.58 -12.56
C LEU A 93 11.17 2.64 -12.30
N GLY A 94 12.40 2.29 -12.66
CA GLY A 94 13.57 3.15 -12.50
C GLY A 94 14.53 2.62 -11.44
N ALA A 95 15.81 2.94 -11.62
CA ALA A 95 16.85 2.59 -10.66
C ALA A 95 16.89 3.64 -9.54
N SER A 96 16.90 3.17 -8.29
CA SER A 96 17.25 4.00 -7.13
C SER A 96 18.62 3.56 -6.61
N PRO A 97 19.70 4.30 -6.91
CA PRO A 97 21.03 3.99 -6.39
C PRO A 97 21.05 3.93 -4.86
N ALA A 98 20.26 4.78 -4.20
CA ALA A 98 20.14 4.79 -2.75
C ALA A 98 19.46 3.52 -2.20
N LEU A 99 18.49 2.97 -2.93
CA LEU A 99 17.88 1.68 -2.58
C LEU A 99 18.87 0.53 -2.82
N ALA A 100 19.61 0.56 -3.92
CA ALA A 100 20.63 -0.44 -4.21
C ALA A 100 21.69 -0.50 -3.10
N LEU A 101 22.22 0.65 -2.69
CA LEU A 101 23.17 0.76 -1.58
C LEU A 101 22.59 0.34 -0.22
N ALA A 102 21.28 0.44 -0.03
CA ALA A 102 20.63 0.03 1.21
C ALA A 102 20.33 -1.47 1.26
N LEU A 103 20.47 -2.18 0.14
CA LEU A 103 20.27 -3.63 0.03
C LEU A 103 21.59 -4.43 0.10
N GLU A 104 22.73 -3.74 0.04
CA GLU A 104 24.09 -4.29 0.26
C GLU A 104 24.39 -4.48 1.76
#